data_AF-A0A1W9WXF1-F1
#
_entry.id   AF-A0A1W9WXF1-F1
#
_cell.length_a   1.000
_cell.length_b   1.000
_cell.length_c   1.000
_cell.angle_alpha   90.00
_cell.angle_beta   90.00
_cell.angle_gamma   90.00
#
_symmetry.space_group_name_H-M   'P 1'
#
loop_
_entity.id
_entity.type
_entity.pdbx_description
1 polymer ?
#
loop_
_entity_poly.entity_id
_entity_poly.type
_entity_poly.pdbx_seq_one_letter_code
_entity_poly.pdbx_strand_id
1 'polypeptide(L)'
;MSTELLKELKKQSDILNSREKLDLIMYLAHKVDHALKPARSFREIRGTVSYPLVGEDAQEWVSRTRQESDEHREHALRGEVVVNEN
;
A
#
# COMPACT_ATOMS: atom_id res chain seq x y z
N MET A 1 -22.53 23.48 -5.04
CA MET A 1 -22.55 22.03 -5.35
C MET A 1 -22.55 21.16 -4.09
N SER A 2 -21.53 21.24 -3.22
CA SER A 2 -21.45 20.44 -1.98
C SER A 2 -22.66 20.60 -1.03
N THR A 3 -23.20 21.82 -0.90
CA THR A 3 -24.33 22.13 -0.03
C THR A 3 -25.66 21.55 -0.50
N GLU A 4 -25.85 21.41 -1.81
CA GLU A 4 -27.09 20.87 -2.38
C GLU A 4 -27.11 19.33 -2.29
N LEU A 5 -25.97 18.69 -2.54
CA LEU A 5 -25.80 17.25 -2.33
C LEU A 5 -26.06 16.85 -0.87
N LEU A 6 -25.58 17.63 0.09
CA LEU A 6 -25.81 17.36 1.51
C LEU A 6 -27.29 17.44 1.89
N LYS A 7 -28.04 18.39 1.33
CA LYS A 7 -29.48 18.50 1.57
C LYS A 7 -30.22 17.28 1.03
N GLU A 8 -29.88 16.85 -0.19
CA GLU A 8 -30.51 15.69 -0.80
C GLU A 8 -30.19 14.40 -0.04
N LEU A 9 -28.94 14.23 0.41
CA LEU A 9 -28.56 13.09 1.26
C LEU A 9 -29.32 13.06 2.59
N LYS A 10 -29.56 14.23 3.21
CA LYS A 10 -30.39 14.31 4.42
C LYS A 10 -31.81 13.86 4.14
N LYS A 11 -32.42 14.36 3.06
CA LYS A 11 -33.77 13.97 2.64
C LYS A 11 -33.87 12.47 2.36
N GLN A 12 -32.87 11.88 1.70
CA GLN A 12 -32.82 10.44 1.45
C GLN A 12 -32.63 9.65 2.75
N SER A 13 -31.82 10.16 3.69
CA SER A 13 -31.65 9.53 4.99
C SER A 13 -32.95 9.49 5.79
N ASP A 14 -33.85 10.47 5.63
CA ASP A 14 -35.12 10.50 6.35
C ASP A 14 -36.07 9.36 5.94
N ILE A 15 -35.98 8.90 4.69
CA ILE A 15 -36.77 7.78 4.14
C ILE A 15 -36.37 6.44 4.78
N LEU A 16 -35.11 6.31 5.22
CA LEU A 16 -34.59 5.10 5.83
C LEU A 16 -35.27 4.80 7.18
N ASN A 17 -35.43 3.52 7.48
CA ASN A 17 -35.88 3.10 8.81
C ASN A 17 -34.75 3.23 9.85
N SER A 18 -35.08 3.09 11.14
CA SER A 18 -34.11 3.29 12.23
C SER A 18 -32.88 2.37 12.16
N ARG A 19 -33.05 1.13 11.66
CA ARG A 19 -31.93 0.18 11.53
C ARG A 19 -31.00 0.59 10.40
N GLU A 20 -31.56 0.92 9.24
CA GLU A 20 -30.81 1.40 8.07
C GLU A 20 -30.08 2.72 8.37
N LYS A 21 -30.69 3.62 9.15
CA LYS A 21 -30.04 4.84 9.64
C LYS A 21 -28.81 4.53 10.49
N LEU A 22 -28.90 3.55 11.40
CA LEU A 22 -27.75 3.12 12.21
C LEU A 22 -26.64 2.52 11.34
N ASP A 23 -26.99 1.68 10.37
CA ASP A 23 -26.01 1.09 9.45
C ASP A 23 -25.31 2.17 8.61
N LEU A 24 -26.06 3.17 8.13
CA LEU A 24 -25.51 4.32 7.41
C LEU A 24 -24.57 5.16 8.30
N ILE A 25 -24.95 5.43 9.54
CA ILE A 25 -24.09 6.15 10.51
C ILE A 25 -22.78 5.38 10.71
N MET A 26 -22.85 4.07 10.91
CA MET A 26 -21.67 3.24 11.12
C MET A 26 -20.75 3.23 9.90
N TYR A 27 -21.32 3.12 8.69
CA TYR A 27 -20.57 3.21 7.45
C TYR A 27 -19.84 4.55 7.28
N LEU A 28 -20.54 5.67 7.52
CA LEU A 28 -19.98 7.01 7.41
C LEU A 28 -18.91 7.25 8.48
N ALA A 29 -19.16 6.85 9.73
CA ALA A 29 -18.20 6.95 10.82
C ALA A 29 -16.91 6.19 10.50
N HIS A 30 -17.02 4.96 9.99
CA HIS A 30 -15.87 4.16 9.58
C HIS A 30 -15.08 4.83 8.45
N LYS A 31 -15.77 5.37 7.43
CA LYS A 31 -15.10 6.08 6.31
C LYS A 31 -14.37 7.34 6.78
N VAL A 32 -14.97 8.09 7.71
CA VAL A 32 -14.36 9.29 8.28
C VAL A 32 -13.17 8.94 9.17
N ASP A 33 -13.27 7.89 10.00
CA ASP A 33 -12.17 7.43 10.85
C ASP A 33 -10.92 7.07 10.03
N HIS A 34 -11.08 6.36 8.90
CA HIS A 34 -9.97 6.07 7.99
C HIS A 34 -9.40 7.31 7.30
N ALA A 35 -10.23 8.31 6.98
CA ALA A 35 -9.77 9.54 6.36
C ALA A 35 -9.07 10.50 7.35
N LEU A 36 -9.46 10.45 8.62
CA LEU A 36 -8.89 11.29 9.69
C LEU A 36 -7.68 10.65 10.36
N LYS A 37 -7.52 9.32 10.29
CA LYS A 37 -6.31 8.64 10.76
C LYS A 37 -5.12 9.13 9.95
N PRO A 38 -4.18 9.88 10.55
CA PRO A 38 -2.96 10.24 9.85
C PRO A 38 -2.25 8.95 9.44
N ALA A 39 -1.71 8.93 8.22
CA ALA A 39 -0.83 7.85 7.81
C ALA A 39 0.26 7.70 8.89
N ARG A 40 0.32 6.53 9.52
CA ARG A 40 1.28 6.28 10.60
C ARG A 40 2.68 6.54 10.06
N SER A 41 3.48 7.27 10.83
CA SER A 41 4.84 7.56 10.40
C SER A 41 5.62 6.25 10.28
N PHE A 42 6.41 6.07 9.21
CA PHE A 42 7.36 4.95 9.14
C PHE A 42 8.29 4.90 10.36
N ARG A 43 8.53 6.05 11.01
CA ARG A 43 9.30 6.14 12.25
C ARG A 43 8.61 5.48 13.44
N GLU A 44 7.29 5.38 13.46
CA GLU A 44 6.54 4.72 14.54
C GLU A 44 6.57 3.19 14.40
N ILE A 45 6.74 2.67 13.19
CA ILE A 45 6.71 1.23 12.90
C ILE A 45 8.11 0.63 12.69
N ARG A 46 9.17 1.43 12.65
CA ARG A 46 10.55 0.92 12.50
C ARG A 46 10.91 0.00 13.66
N GLY A 47 11.50 -1.16 13.36
CA GLY A 47 11.96 -2.11 14.38
C GLY A 47 10.86 -2.94 15.05
N THR A 48 9.60 -2.86 14.58
CA THR A 48 8.50 -3.68 15.10
C THR A 48 8.54 -5.14 14.63
N VAL A 49 9.42 -5.43 13.68
CA VAL A 49 9.52 -6.72 13.02
C VAL A 49 10.93 -7.28 13.20
N SER A 50 11.02 -8.60 13.39
CA SER A 50 12.31 -9.28 13.37
C SER A 50 12.84 -9.32 11.95
N TYR A 51 14.15 -9.15 11.82
CA TYR A 51 14.82 -9.21 10.54
C TYR A 51 15.23 -10.65 10.20
N PRO A 52 15.07 -11.12 8.94
CA PRO A 52 14.31 -10.50 7.86
C PRO A 52 12.79 -10.70 8.04
N LEU A 53 11.98 -9.69 7.71
CA LEU A 53 10.52 -9.75 7.89
C LEU A 53 9.85 -10.75 6.95
N VAL A 54 10.31 -10.84 5.71
CA VAL A 54 9.80 -11.78 4.70
C VAL A 54 10.92 -12.11 3.70
N GLY A 55 11.29 -13.38 3.61
CA GLY A 55 12.20 -13.88 2.58
C GLY A 55 13.68 -13.61 2.84
N GLU A 56 14.38 -13.22 1.77
CA GLU A 56 15.83 -12.99 1.73
C GLU A 56 16.23 -11.71 2.52
N ASP A 57 17.42 -11.75 3.10
CA ASP A 57 18.08 -10.58 3.65
C ASP A 57 18.25 -9.50 2.54
N ALA A 58 17.87 -8.26 2.84
CA ALA A 58 17.93 -7.17 1.89
C ALA A 58 19.36 -6.91 1.36
N GLN A 59 20.37 -7.08 2.22
CA GLN A 59 21.77 -6.92 1.85
C GLN A 59 22.26 -8.10 0.99
N GLU A 60 21.82 -9.33 1.26
CA GLU A 60 22.05 -10.49 0.40
C GLU A 60 21.48 -10.25 -1.01
N TRP A 61 20.22 -9.81 -1.10
CA TRP A 61 19.57 -9.49 -2.38
C TRP A 61 20.34 -8.41 -3.15
N VAL A 62 20.70 -7.31 -2.49
CA VAL A 62 21.47 -6.22 -3.12
C VAL A 62 22.84 -6.73 -3.61
N SER A 63 23.51 -7.56 -2.82
CA SER A 63 24.83 -8.10 -3.17
C SER A 63 24.74 -8.99 -4.41
N ARG A 64 23.75 -9.90 -4.44
CA ARG A 64 23.49 -10.77 -5.58
C ARG A 64 23.18 -9.96 -6.85
N THR A 65 22.22 -9.04 -6.79
CA THR A 65 21.82 -8.25 -7.97
C THR A 65 22.97 -7.38 -8.51
N ARG A 66 23.84 -6.87 -7.64
CA ARG A 66 25.04 -6.14 -8.09
C ARG A 66 26.04 -7.06 -8.77
N GLN A 67 26.30 -8.22 -8.18
CA GLN A 67 27.19 -9.21 -8.77
C GLN A 67 26.70 -9.67 -10.14
N GLU A 68 25.42 -10.03 -10.26
CA GLU A 68 24.80 -10.42 -11.54
C GLU A 68 24.93 -9.30 -12.60
N SER A 69 24.76 -8.04 -12.19
CA SER A 69 24.93 -6.89 -13.09
C SER A 69 26.37 -6.68 -13.53
N ASP A 70 27.34 -6.86 -12.63
CA ASP A 70 28.76 -6.73 -12.94
C ASP A 70 29.21 -7.86 -13.86
N GLU A 71 28.80 -9.10 -13.58
CA GLU A 71 29.03 -10.27 -14.43
C GLU A 71 28.45 -10.06 -15.84
N HIS A 72 27.19 -9.58 -15.94
CA HIS A 72 26.58 -9.28 -17.23
C HIS A 72 27.37 -8.22 -18.02
N ARG A 73 27.87 -7.18 -17.35
CA ARG A 73 28.70 -6.15 -17.98
C ARG A 73 30.02 -6.73 -18.48
N GLU A 74 30.67 -7.55 -17.68
CA GLU A 74 31.93 -8.21 -18.02
C GLU A 74 31.77 -9.18 -19.21
N HIS A 75 30.68 -9.95 -19.25
CA HIS A 75 30.35 -10.80 -20.39
C HIS A 75 30.10 -10.00 -21.67
N ALA A 76 29.37 -8.88 -21.57
CA ALA A 76 29.15 -7.99 -22.71
C ALA A 76 30.45 -7.37 -23.24
N LEU A 77 31.37 -6.97 -22.35
CA LEU A 77 32.70 -6.45 -22.73
C LEU A 77 33.59 -7.52 -23.39
N ARG A 78 33.44 -8.79 -23.00
CA ARG A 78 34.13 -9.93 -23.61
C ARG A 78 33.47 -10.41 -24.92
N GLY A 79 32.31 -9.87 -25.29
CA GLY A 79 31.56 -10.27 -26.49
C GLY A 79 30.83 -11.61 -26.34
N GLU A 80 30.59 -12.06 -25.10
CA GLU A 80 29.90 -13.31 -24.80
C GLU A 80 28.38 -13.05 -24.73
N VAL A 81 27.60 -13.68 -25.63
CA VAL A 81 26.13 -13.57 -25.63
C VAL A 81 25.57 -14.48 -24.53
N VAL A 82 25.14 -13.89 -23.42
CA VAL A 82 24.43 -14.62 -22.36
C VAL A 82 22.96 -14.78 -22.79
N VAL A 83 22.63 -15.95 -23.34
CA VAL A 83 21.23 -16.34 -23.61
C VAL A 83 20.62 -16.81 -22.29
N ASN A 84 19.78 -15.99 -21.68
CA ASN A 84 18.99 -16.41 -20.51
C ASN A 84 17.82 -17.29 -20.99
N GLU A 85 17.94 -18.61 -20.84
CA GLU A 85 16.80 -19.52 -20.92
C GLU A 85 16.01 -19.41 -19.60
N ASN A 86 14.74 -18.99 -19.72
CA ASN A 86 13.75 -18.87 -18.64
C ASN A 86 13.19 -20.23 -18.23
#